data_AF-A0A8T6HM26-F1
#
_entry.id   AF-A0A8T6HM26-F1
#
_cell.length_a   1.000
_cell.length_b   1.000
_cell.length_c   1.000
_cell.angle_alpha   90.00
_cell.angle_beta   90.00
_cell.angle_gamma   90.00
#
_symmetry.space_group_name_H-M   'P 1'
#
loop_
_entity.id
_entity.type
_entity.pdbx_description
1 polymer ?
#
loop_
_entity_poly.entity_id
_entity_poly.type
_entity_poly.pdbx_seq_one_letter_code
_entity_poly.pdbx_strand_id
1 'polypeptide(L)'
;MPTDAPDRGSEQPFDGIRVVEFGQFVAVPFAAQLLSEGGAEVLKVEALEGDPTRRLAQLAPMESRIYLSRNRGKRSLPLHLRHEQAPLIIDAVLGRADVALMNFRPGLAQQLGLDAETLRAKYPRLIVASVTPFGRYGPDAGLAGMDIVVQARSGLMVANGRQGDGRPLSGDPVSADYMAAMSLAFGIASALFRRANTGQGAEVHASLMQAAMTLNNNQMLRVESADGPIHDESRQELADMRSRGATYSEQRMAQPSARARIMADIYFRTYTTSDGWLAVAGGS
;
A
#
# COMPACT_ATOMS: atom_id res chain seq x y z
N MET A 1 10.48 22.27 -30.79
CA MET A 1 10.53 20.98 -31.49
C MET A 1 9.49 20.08 -30.83
N PRO A 2 8.31 19.88 -31.43
CA PRO A 2 7.38 18.87 -30.95
C PRO A 2 8.01 17.51 -31.24
N THR A 3 8.30 16.74 -30.20
CA THR A 3 8.67 15.33 -30.35
C THR A 3 7.39 14.55 -30.58
N ASP A 4 7.01 14.39 -31.85
CA ASP A 4 6.00 13.43 -32.27
C ASP A 4 6.53 12.04 -31.93
N ALA A 5 6.15 11.53 -30.76
CA ALA A 5 6.21 10.11 -30.48
C ALA A 5 5.26 9.43 -31.48
N PRO A 6 5.67 8.32 -32.12
CA PRO A 6 4.84 7.67 -33.13
C PRO A 6 3.49 7.27 -32.52
N ASP A 7 2.41 7.63 -33.22
CA ASP A 7 1.05 7.16 -32.98
C ASP A 7 0.99 5.65 -33.21
N ARG A 8 1.42 4.90 -32.20
CA ARG A 8 0.98 3.52 -32.03
C ARG A 8 -0.39 3.65 -31.39
N GLY A 9 -1.46 3.52 -32.17
CA GLY A 9 -2.81 3.33 -31.63
C GLY A 9 -2.71 2.35 -30.47
N SER A 10 -3.01 2.83 -29.26
CA SER A 10 -2.36 2.31 -28.06
C SER A 10 -2.69 0.83 -27.84
N GLU A 11 -1.64 0.01 -27.65
CA GLU A 11 -1.70 -1.44 -27.35
C GLU A 11 -1.37 -1.71 -25.86
N GLN A 12 -1.58 -0.72 -24.97
CA GLN A 12 -1.27 -0.86 -23.56
C GLN A 12 -2.33 -1.70 -22.82
N PRO A 13 -1.95 -2.42 -21.74
CA PRO A 13 -2.83 -3.40 -21.09
C PRO A 13 -4.16 -2.86 -20.55
N PHE A 14 -4.25 -1.56 -20.26
CA PHE A 14 -5.43 -0.90 -19.71
C PHE A 14 -6.02 0.15 -20.64
N ASP A 15 -5.74 0.07 -21.93
CA ASP A 15 -6.35 0.99 -22.88
C ASP A 15 -7.87 0.86 -22.93
N GLY A 16 -8.53 2.02 -23.00
CA GLY A 16 -9.98 2.12 -22.91
C GLY A 16 -10.56 1.94 -21.51
N ILE A 17 -9.74 1.66 -20.48
CA ILE A 17 -10.18 1.57 -19.08
C ILE A 17 -10.24 2.96 -18.46
N ARG A 18 -11.37 3.28 -17.82
CA ARG A 18 -11.57 4.54 -17.07
C ARG A 18 -11.56 4.30 -15.57
N VAL A 19 -10.74 5.06 -14.86
CA VAL A 19 -10.55 4.94 -13.41
C VAL A 19 -10.92 6.26 -12.74
N VAL A 20 -11.75 6.18 -11.71
CA VAL A 20 -12.04 7.30 -10.79
C VAL A 20 -11.37 7.02 -9.45
N GLU A 21 -10.41 7.88 -9.08
CA GLU A 21 -9.61 7.74 -7.87
C GLU A 21 -10.02 8.78 -6.82
N PHE A 22 -10.52 8.35 -5.67
CA PHE A 22 -10.78 9.18 -4.49
C PHE A 22 -9.69 9.08 -3.43
N GLY A 23 -8.61 8.35 -3.72
CA GLY A 23 -7.58 8.04 -2.75
C GLY A 23 -6.66 9.21 -2.45
N GLN A 24 -6.01 9.13 -1.29
CA GLN A 24 -5.03 10.09 -0.81
C GLN A 24 -3.73 9.39 -0.39
N PHE A 25 -2.65 10.16 -0.26
CA PHE A 25 -1.35 9.70 0.21
C PHE A 25 -0.64 8.73 -0.75
N VAL A 26 -0.64 7.42 -0.48
CA VAL A 26 0.26 6.48 -1.15
C VAL A 26 -0.45 5.28 -1.77
N ALA A 27 -1.05 4.39 -0.98
CA ALA A 27 -1.47 3.08 -1.48
C ALA A 27 -2.41 3.16 -2.71
N VAL A 28 -3.49 3.93 -2.61
CA VAL A 28 -4.42 4.09 -3.73
C VAL A 28 -3.86 4.97 -4.86
N PRO A 29 -3.27 6.15 -4.58
CA PRO A 29 -2.63 6.94 -5.63
C PRO A 29 -1.60 6.15 -6.44
N PHE A 30 -0.75 5.35 -5.79
CA PHE A 30 0.24 4.55 -6.51
C PHE A 30 -0.40 3.43 -7.34
N ALA A 31 -1.40 2.71 -6.80
CA ALA A 31 -2.14 1.71 -7.58
C ALA A 31 -2.79 2.32 -8.83
N ALA A 32 -3.41 3.50 -8.69
CA ALA A 32 -4.00 4.23 -9.81
C ALA A 32 -2.94 4.71 -10.83
N GLN A 33 -1.75 5.13 -10.37
CA GLN A 33 -0.66 5.48 -11.27
C GLN A 33 -0.20 4.28 -12.09
N LEU A 34 -0.08 3.08 -11.51
CA LEU A 34 0.28 1.87 -12.26
C LEU A 34 -0.73 1.56 -13.37
N LEU A 35 -2.02 1.77 -13.11
CA LEU A 35 -3.06 1.63 -14.14
C LEU A 35 -2.91 2.70 -15.24
N SER A 36 -2.62 3.95 -14.86
CA SER A 36 -2.38 5.05 -15.80
C SER A 36 -1.15 4.79 -16.68
N GLU A 37 -0.06 4.29 -16.09
CA GLU A 37 1.17 3.94 -16.81
C GLU A 37 0.97 2.76 -17.79
N GLY A 38 -0.06 1.94 -17.54
CA GLY A 38 -0.51 0.90 -18.46
C GLY A 38 -1.66 1.30 -19.38
N GLY A 39 -2.01 2.59 -19.49
CA GLY A 39 -2.92 3.13 -20.51
C GLY A 39 -4.30 3.58 -20.01
N ALA A 40 -4.63 3.37 -18.74
CA ALA A 40 -5.93 3.77 -18.22
C ALA A 40 -6.09 5.30 -18.16
N GLU A 41 -7.28 5.79 -18.49
CA GLU A 41 -7.66 7.19 -18.21
C GLU A 41 -8.01 7.30 -16.73
N VAL A 42 -7.16 7.99 -15.95
CA VAL A 42 -7.34 8.16 -14.51
C VAL A 42 -7.77 9.58 -14.18
N LEU A 43 -8.96 9.71 -13.58
CA LEU A 43 -9.47 10.93 -12.98
C LEU A 43 -9.35 10.87 -11.46
N LYS A 44 -8.45 11.66 -10.89
CA LYS A 44 -8.32 11.84 -9.45
C LYS A 44 -9.33 12.88 -8.96
N VAL A 45 -10.24 12.47 -8.11
CA VAL A 45 -11.15 13.34 -7.37
C VAL A 45 -10.50 13.68 -6.04
N GLU A 46 -10.21 14.95 -5.82
CA GLU A 46 -9.55 15.43 -4.61
C GLU A 46 -10.32 16.58 -3.95
N ALA A 47 -10.02 16.88 -2.69
CA ALA A 47 -10.61 18.03 -2.01
C ALA A 47 -10.26 19.34 -2.72
N LEU A 48 -10.97 20.44 -2.41
CA LEU A 48 -10.70 21.74 -3.02
C LEU A 48 -9.28 22.24 -2.73
N GLU A 49 -8.73 21.83 -1.58
CA GLU A 49 -7.35 22.09 -1.16
C GLU A 49 -6.32 21.11 -1.77
N GLY A 50 -6.78 20.15 -2.58
CA GLY A 50 -5.98 19.09 -3.18
C GLY A 50 -5.59 17.96 -2.23
N ASP A 51 -4.95 16.92 -2.78
CA ASP A 51 -4.32 15.85 -1.98
C ASP A 51 -3.33 16.45 -0.96
N PRO A 52 -3.36 16.05 0.34
CA PRO A 52 -2.44 16.56 1.35
C PRO A 52 -0.96 16.48 0.95
N THR A 53 -0.58 15.46 0.17
CA THR A 53 0.81 15.26 -0.28
C THR A 53 1.33 16.39 -1.16
N ARG A 54 0.47 17.16 -1.84
CA ARG A 54 0.84 18.36 -2.62
C ARG A 54 1.52 19.45 -1.78
N ARG A 55 1.31 19.44 -0.47
CA ARG A 55 1.83 20.44 0.48
C ARG A 55 3.00 19.93 1.33
N LEU A 56 3.36 18.66 1.20
CA LEU A 56 4.44 18.06 1.96
C LEU A 56 5.77 18.25 1.24
N ALA A 57 6.72 18.98 1.83
CA ALA A 57 8.05 19.23 1.27
C ALA A 57 7.98 19.73 -0.20
N GLN A 58 7.29 20.86 -0.38
CA GLN A 58 7.01 21.42 -1.70
C GLN A 58 8.27 21.71 -2.51
N LEU A 59 8.19 21.40 -3.80
CA LEU A 59 9.15 21.79 -4.83
C LEU A 59 8.72 23.09 -5.52
N ALA A 60 7.41 23.27 -5.66
CA ALA A 60 6.74 24.42 -6.20
C ALA A 60 5.33 24.50 -5.58
N PRO A 61 4.58 25.60 -5.75
CA PRO A 61 3.22 25.70 -5.22
C PRO A 61 2.36 24.49 -5.62
N MET A 62 1.81 23.78 -4.63
CA MET A 62 0.96 22.58 -4.80
C MET A 62 1.62 21.39 -5.50
N GLU A 63 2.95 21.39 -5.59
CA GLU A 63 3.74 20.31 -6.17
C GLU A 63 4.83 19.83 -5.21
N SER A 64 4.94 18.51 -5.04
CA SER A 64 5.94 17.90 -4.17
C SER A 64 6.50 16.61 -4.76
N ARG A 65 7.68 16.20 -4.29
CA ARG A 65 8.28 14.89 -4.65
C ARG A 65 7.32 13.74 -4.33
N ILE A 66 6.59 13.88 -3.21
CA ILE A 66 5.64 12.88 -2.72
C ILE A 66 4.46 12.77 -3.70
N TYR A 67 3.87 13.90 -4.10
CA TYR A 67 2.74 13.91 -5.03
C TYR A 67 3.15 13.42 -6.43
N LEU A 68 4.25 13.96 -6.98
CA LEU A 68 4.78 13.63 -8.31
C LEU A 68 5.18 12.16 -8.46
N SER A 69 5.61 11.50 -7.38
CA SER A 69 6.01 10.09 -7.46
C SER A 69 4.84 9.12 -7.69
N ARG A 70 3.60 9.54 -7.41
CA ARG A 70 2.40 8.67 -7.35
C ARG A 70 1.17 9.20 -8.09
N ASN A 71 1.28 10.32 -8.82
CA ASN A 71 0.15 10.93 -9.53
C ASN A 71 0.43 11.30 -11.00
N ARG A 72 1.51 10.78 -11.60
CA ARG A 72 1.78 11.03 -13.03
C ARG A 72 0.70 10.40 -13.91
N GLY A 73 0.43 11.04 -15.05
CA GLY A 73 -0.53 10.58 -16.05
C GLY A 73 -2.01 10.86 -15.74
N LYS A 74 -2.33 11.34 -14.53
CA LYS A 74 -3.70 11.54 -14.07
C LYS A 74 -4.25 12.93 -14.41
N ARG A 75 -5.56 13.01 -14.61
CA ARG A 75 -6.34 14.26 -14.58
C ARG A 75 -6.85 14.49 -13.16
N SER A 76 -7.01 15.75 -12.74
CA SER A 76 -7.53 16.09 -11.41
C SER A 76 -8.89 16.81 -11.51
N LEU A 77 -9.80 16.47 -10.59
CA LEU A 77 -11.08 17.13 -10.36
C LEU A 77 -11.20 17.49 -8.87
N PRO A 78 -11.02 18.77 -8.51
CA PRO A 78 -11.35 19.25 -7.17
C PRO A 78 -12.87 19.18 -6.93
N LEU A 79 -13.30 18.46 -5.90
CA LEU A 79 -14.71 18.28 -5.55
C LEU A 79 -14.89 18.17 -4.03
N HIS A 80 -15.78 19.00 -3.48
CA HIS A 80 -16.23 18.84 -2.11
C HIS A 80 -17.31 17.75 -2.02
N LEU A 81 -16.93 16.54 -1.60
CA LEU A 81 -17.81 15.36 -1.61
C LEU A 81 -19.07 15.47 -0.73
N ARG A 82 -19.14 16.42 0.21
CA ARG A 82 -20.33 16.66 1.05
C ARG A 82 -21.24 17.77 0.52
N HIS A 83 -20.87 18.40 -0.59
CA HIS A 83 -21.73 19.39 -1.24
C HIS A 83 -23.00 18.72 -1.77
N GLU A 84 -24.15 19.38 -1.67
CA GLU A 84 -25.46 18.83 -2.07
C GLU A 84 -25.52 18.40 -3.55
N GLN A 85 -24.73 19.06 -4.41
CA GLN A 85 -24.62 18.74 -5.84
C GLN A 85 -23.53 17.72 -6.18
N ALA A 86 -22.68 17.33 -5.21
CA ALA A 86 -21.61 16.35 -5.46
C ALA A 86 -22.13 15.00 -5.99
N PRO A 87 -23.27 14.46 -5.52
CA PRO A 87 -23.82 13.22 -6.07
C PRO A 87 -24.06 13.25 -7.58
N LEU A 88 -24.46 14.39 -8.16
CA LEU A 88 -24.68 14.52 -9.61
C LEU A 88 -23.36 14.39 -10.40
N ILE A 89 -22.29 15.00 -9.88
CA ILE A 89 -20.97 14.94 -10.51
C ILE A 89 -20.39 13.53 -10.36
N ILE A 90 -20.49 12.94 -9.16
CA ILE A 90 -20.06 11.58 -8.87
C ILE A 90 -20.79 10.58 -9.78
N ASP A 91 -22.09 10.76 -9.98
CA ASP A 91 -22.89 9.93 -10.88
C ASP A 91 -22.39 10.01 -12.33
N ALA A 92 -22.15 11.22 -12.82
CA ALA A 92 -21.67 11.45 -14.18
C ALA A 92 -20.30 10.83 -14.44
N VAL A 93 -19.38 10.88 -13.48
CA VAL A 93 -18.04 10.28 -13.63
C VAL A 93 -18.05 8.76 -13.43
N LEU A 94 -18.75 8.25 -12.41
CA LEU A 94 -18.80 6.81 -12.12
C LEU A 94 -19.64 6.04 -13.12
N GLY A 95 -20.69 6.64 -13.70
CA GLY A 95 -21.52 6.01 -14.74
C GLY A 95 -20.75 5.68 -16.02
N ARG A 96 -19.53 6.22 -16.18
CA ARG A 96 -18.62 5.93 -17.30
C ARG A 96 -17.34 5.23 -16.87
N ALA A 97 -17.18 4.94 -15.58
CA ALA A 97 -15.97 4.37 -15.02
C ALA A 97 -16.00 2.84 -15.06
N ASP A 98 -14.82 2.25 -15.20
CA ASP A 98 -14.59 0.83 -15.05
C ASP A 98 -14.14 0.47 -13.65
N VAL A 99 -13.42 1.38 -13.00
CA VAL A 99 -12.83 1.19 -11.68
C VAL A 99 -13.06 2.43 -10.82
N ALA A 100 -13.51 2.24 -9.58
CA ALA A 100 -13.53 3.24 -8.54
C ALA A 100 -12.52 2.86 -7.44
N LEU A 101 -11.59 3.76 -7.10
CA LEU A 101 -10.53 3.51 -6.13
C LEU A 101 -10.65 4.43 -4.91
N MET A 102 -10.53 3.89 -3.70
CA MET A 102 -10.61 4.69 -2.47
C MET A 102 -9.83 4.12 -1.29
N ASN A 103 -9.32 4.98 -0.42
CA ASN A 103 -8.75 4.60 0.89
C ASN A 103 -9.32 5.47 2.00
N PHE A 104 -10.64 5.66 1.98
CA PHE A 104 -11.33 6.37 3.03
C PHE A 104 -11.17 5.67 4.38
N ARG A 105 -11.18 6.44 5.46
CA ARG A 105 -11.28 5.90 6.82
C ARG A 105 -12.53 4.99 6.93
N PRO A 106 -12.51 3.95 7.77
CA PRO A 106 -13.66 3.06 7.97
C PRO A 106 -14.96 3.83 8.22
N GLY A 107 -16.04 3.42 7.55
CA GLY A 107 -17.38 4.02 7.64
C GLY A 107 -17.64 5.23 6.72
N LEU A 108 -16.60 5.92 6.24
CA LEU A 108 -16.80 7.13 5.43
C LEU A 108 -17.37 6.83 4.03
N ALA A 109 -17.00 5.70 3.41
CA ALA A 109 -17.54 5.30 2.12
C ALA A 109 -19.07 5.13 2.18
N GLN A 110 -19.57 4.46 3.23
CA GLN A 110 -21.00 4.27 3.48
C GLN A 110 -21.71 5.61 3.70
N GLN A 111 -21.12 6.51 4.48
CA GLN A 111 -21.67 7.85 4.71
C GLN A 111 -21.80 8.68 3.43
N LEU A 112 -20.93 8.43 2.44
CA LEU A 112 -20.93 9.13 1.15
C LEU A 112 -21.71 8.39 0.06
N GLY A 113 -22.25 7.20 0.34
CA GLY A 113 -22.87 6.33 -0.68
C GLY A 113 -21.87 5.83 -1.73
N LEU A 114 -20.59 5.74 -1.37
CA LEU A 114 -19.48 5.32 -2.22
C LEU A 114 -18.96 3.92 -1.83
N ASP A 115 -19.63 3.21 -0.93
CA ASP A 115 -19.26 1.83 -0.59
C ASP A 115 -19.57 0.86 -1.74
N ALA A 116 -18.94 -0.32 -1.69
CA ALA A 116 -19.02 -1.31 -2.76
C ALA A 116 -20.42 -1.86 -2.99
N GLU A 117 -21.26 -1.98 -1.96
CA GLU A 117 -22.62 -2.49 -2.08
C GLU A 117 -23.48 -1.48 -2.84
N THR A 118 -23.47 -0.22 -2.38
CA THR A 118 -24.20 0.89 -3.01
C THR A 118 -23.78 1.08 -4.47
N LEU A 119 -22.47 1.16 -4.73
CA LEU A 119 -21.95 1.42 -6.08
C LEU A 119 -22.20 0.27 -7.04
N ARG A 120 -22.08 -1.00 -6.60
CA ARG A 120 -22.30 -2.15 -7.49
C ARG A 120 -23.78 -2.40 -7.77
N ALA A 121 -24.68 -2.05 -6.86
CA ALA A 121 -26.12 -2.06 -7.14
C ALA A 121 -26.47 -1.08 -8.27
N LYS A 122 -25.82 0.09 -8.28
CA LYS A 122 -26.03 1.14 -9.30
C LYS A 122 -25.28 0.89 -10.61
N TYR A 123 -24.06 0.38 -10.51
CA TYR A 123 -23.16 0.12 -11.65
C TYR A 123 -22.67 -1.34 -11.62
N PRO A 124 -23.44 -2.30 -12.14
CA PRO A 124 -23.13 -3.73 -12.01
C PRO A 124 -21.78 -4.16 -12.61
N ARG A 125 -21.26 -3.37 -13.57
CA ARG A 125 -19.96 -3.59 -14.23
C ARG A 125 -18.78 -2.91 -13.53
N LEU A 126 -19.02 -2.07 -12.53
CA LEU A 126 -17.98 -1.30 -11.86
C LEU A 126 -17.14 -2.20 -10.95
N ILE A 127 -15.84 -2.02 -11.00
CA ILE A 127 -14.92 -2.59 -10.02
C ILE A 127 -14.73 -1.57 -8.91
N VAL A 128 -15.15 -1.90 -7.70
CA VAL A 128 -14.97 -1.05 -6.54
C VAL A 128 -13.79 -1.58 -5.75
N ALA A 129 -12.70 -0.83 -5.75
CA ALA A 129 -11.44 -1.24 -5.18
C ALA A 129 -11.05 -0.32 -4.02
N SER A 130 -10.64 -0.90 -2.89
CA SER A 130 -10.29 -0.11 -1.71
C SER A 130 -9.13 -0.64 -0.89
N VAL A 131 -8.45 0.29 -0.20
CA VAL A 131 -7.40 -0.02 0.77
C VAL A 131 -7.82 0.47 2.15
N THR A 132 -7.77 -0.40 3.16
CA THR A 132 -7.92 -0.01 4.57
C THR A 132 -6.68 -0.37 5.39
N PRO A 133 -6.47 0.23 6.58
CA PRO A 133 -5.29 -0.09 7.38
C PRO A 133 -5.25 -1.55 7.84
N PHE A 134 -6.38 -2.08 8.34
CA PHE A 134 -6.41 -3.38 9.03
C PHE A 134 -7.30 -4.44 8.39
N GLY A 135 -7.92 -4.17 7.23
CA GLY A 135 -8.86 -5.11 6.61
C GLY A 135 -10.32 -4.71 6.76
N ARG A 136 -11.21 -5.56 6.26
CA ARG A 136 -12.67 -5.44 6.40
C ARG A 136 -13.23 -6.25 7.58
N TYR A 137 -12.45 -7.22 8.05
CA TYR A 137 -12.89 -8.20 9.04
C TYR A 137 -11.99 -8.20 10.27
N GLY A 138 -12.50 -8.77 11.35
CA GLY A 138 -11.78 -8.88 12.61
C GLY A 138 -11.91 -7.65 13.51
N PRO A 139 -11.35 -7.72 14.72
CA PRO A 139 -11.52 -6.72 15.76
C PRO A 139 -10.97 -5.34 15.37
N ASP A 140 -10.03 -5.28 14.42
CA ASP A 140 -9.35 -4.06 14.02
C ASP A 140 -9.94 -3.38 12.78
N ALA A 141 -10.96 -3.96 12.15
CA ALA A 141 -11.52 -3.46 10.89
C ALA A 141 -12.03 -2.01 10.97
N GLY A 142 -12.48 -1.59 12.16
CA GLY A 142 -12.96 -0.23 12.42
C GLY A 142 -11.86 0.79 12.74
N LEU A 143 -10.61 0.38 12.88
CA LEU A 143 -9.52 1.26 13.30
C LEU A 143 -8.95 2.05 12.12
N ALA A 144 -8.69 3.34 12.36
CA ALA A 144 -7.86 4.15 11.49
C ALA A 144 -6.38 3.79 11.67
N GLY A 145 -5.57 4.06 10.66
CA GLY A 145 -4.16 3.72 10.68
C GLY A 145 -3.42 4.28 9.47
N MET A 146 -2.11 4.34 9.62
CA MET A 146 -1.16 4.73 8.58
C MET A 146 -0.12 3.62 8.47
N ASP A 147 0.65 3.61 7.39
CA ASP A 147 1.73 2.65 7.15
C ASP A 147 2.63 2.45 8.38
N ILE A 148 3.11 3.52 9.02
CA ILE A 148 3.94 3.44 10.24
C ILE A 148 3.28 2.69 11.40
N VAL A 149 1.97 2.88 11.61
CA VAL A 149 1.20 2.23 12.69
C VAL A 149 1.11 0.73 12.40
N VAL A 150 0.86 0.39 11.13
CA VAL A 150 0.75 -1.00 10.70
C VAL A 150 2.11 -1.69 10.69
N GLN A 151 3.18 -1.00 10.31
CA GLN A 151 4.54 -1.54 10.42
C GLN A 151 4.89 -1.87 11.87
N ALA A 152 4.54 -0.99 12.82
CA ALA A 152 4.76 -1.25 14.24
C ALA A 152 3.93 -2.46 14.71
N ARG A 153 2.64 -2.49 14.36
CA ARG A 153 1.71 -3.53 14.82
C ARG A 153 2.01 -4.92 14.25
N SER A 154 2.48 -5.00 13.01
CA SER A 154 2.82 -6.26 12.32
C SER A 154 4.21 -6.79 12.67
N GLY A 155 5.04 -6.01 13.38
CA GLY A 155 6.46 -6.32 13.57
C GLY A 155 7.35 -5.99 12.38
N LEU A 156 6.79 -5.54 11.24
CA LEU A 156 7.57 -5.17 10.05
C LEU A 156 8.60 -4.07 10.35
N MET A 157 8.28 -3.15 11.25
CA MET A 157 9.20 -2.07 11.64
C MET A 157 10.50 -2.63 12.24
N VAL A 158 10.39 -3.68 13.07
CA VAL A 158 11.54 -4.35 13.68
C VAL A 158 12.27 -5.19 12.62
N ALA A 159 11.53 -5.85 11.73
CA ALA A 159 12.09 -6.66 10.65
C ALA A 159 12.93 -5.83 9.67
N ASN A 160 12.50 -4.60 9.35
CA ASN A 160 13.25 -3.66 8.51
C ASN A 160 14.56 -3.16 9.17
N GLY A 161 14.68 -3.28 10.50
CA GLY A 161 15.95 -3.08 11.20
C GLY A 161 16.44 -1.64 11.35
N ARG A 162 15.70 -0.62 10.87
CA ARG A 162 16.07 0.78 11.07
C ARG A 162 15.88 1.18 12.53
N GLN A 163 16.87 1.85 13.10
CA GLN A 163 16.86 2.32 14.48
C GLN A 163 17.38 3.75 14.58
N GLY A 164 16.91 4.48 15.58
CA GLY A 164 17.42 5.79 15.98
C GLY A 164 16.89 6.13 17.36
N ASP A 165 17.67 6.86 18.16
CA ASP A 165 17.35 7.19 19.56
C ASP A 165 16.98 5.96 20.41
N GLY A 166 17.60 4.81 20.15
CA GLY A 166 17.35 3.57 20.90
C GLY A 166 15.96 2.96 20.69
N ARG A 167 15.30 3.21 19.55
CA ARG A 167 13.99 2.63 19.21
C ARG A 167 13.91 2.25 17.72
N PRO A 168 13.02 1.32 17.33
CA PRO A 168 12.77 1.05 15.93
C PRO A 168 12.15 2.27 15.24
N LEU A 169 12.53 2.49 13.98
CA LEU A 169 11.99 3.55 13.13
C LEU A 169 11.40 2.95 11.87
N SER A 170 10.35 3.56 11.33
CA SER A 170 9.93 3.27 9.96
C SER A 170 11.03 3.68 8.98
N GLY A 171 11.21 2.89 7.92
CA GLY A 171 11.98 3.32 6.75
C GLY A 171 11.32 4.50 6.03
N ASP A 172 12.10 5.16 5.17
CA ASP A 172 11.58 6.16 4.22
C ASP A 172 10.61 5.55 3.18
N PRO A 173 10.83 4.33 2.64
CA PRO A 173 9.77 3.68 1.87
C PRO A 173 8.66 3.22 2.82
N VAL A 174 7.46 3.78 2.62
CA VAL A 174 6.21 3.29 3.23
C VAL A 174 5.86 1.93 2.61
N SER A 175 6.48 0.89 3.16
CA SER A 175 6.60 -0.40 2.48
C SER A 175 5.26 -1.15 2.44
N ALA A 176 4.44 -1.04 3.49
CA ALA A 176 3.13 -1.64 3.52
C ALA A 176 2.17 -0.93 2.55
N ASP A 177 2.26 0.40 2.42
CA ASP A 177 1.51 1.16 1.42
C ASP A 177 1.82 0.68 -0.01
N TYR A 178 3.11 0.55 -0.36
CA TYR A 178 3.48 0.10 -1.72
C TYR A 178 3.09 -1.36 -1.98
N MET A 179 3.27 -2.26 -1.01
CA MET A 179 2.83 -3.65 -1.18
C MET A 179 1.30 -3.75 -1.29
N ALA A 180 0.56 -2.95 -0.52
CA ALA A 180 -0.90 -2.87 -0.65
C ALA A 180 -1.31 -2.31 -2.01
N ALA A 181 -0.61 -1.29 -2.52
CA ALA A 181 -0.85 -0.73 -3.85
C ALA A 181 -0.65 -1.77 -4.96
N MET A 182 0.45 -2.53 -4.92
CA MET A 182 0.73 -3.60 -5.88
C MET A 182 -0.34 -4.71 -5.83
N SER A 183 -0.72 -5.12 -4.62
CA SER A 183 -1.77 -6.11 -4.40
C SER A 183 -3.13 -5.62 -4.94
N LEU A 184 -3.45 -4.35 -4.71
CA LEU A 184 -4.67 -3.73 -5.21
C LEU A 184 -4.68 -3.65 -6.74
N ALA A 185 -3.59 -3.18 -7.36
CA ALA A 185 -3.45 -3.11 -8.81
C ALA A 185 -3.60 -4.48 -9.48
N PHE A 186 -2.96 -5.53 -8.91
CA PHE A 186 -3.13 -6.90 -9.36
C PHE A 186 -4.57 -7.40 -9.20
N GLY A 187 -5.22 -7.10 -8.07
CA GLY A 187 -6.62 -7.43 -7.83
C GLY A 187 -7.56 -6.75 -8.83
N ILE A 188 -7.30 -5.49 -9.19
CA ILE A 188 -8.06 -4.75 -10.20
C ILE A 188 -7.87 -5.37 -11.58
N ALA A 189 -6.63 -5.67 -11.99
CA ALA A 189 -6.36 -6.34 -13.26
C ALA A 189 -7.06 -7.70 -13.35
N SER A 190 -7.03 -8.48 -12.25
CA SER A 190 -7.73 -9.76 -12.15
C SER A 190 -9.25 -9.60 -12.23
N ALA A 191 -9.81 -8.56 -11.59
CA ALA A 191 -11.23 -8.25 -11.65
C ALA A 191 -11.67 -7.78 -13.04
N LEU A 192 -10.84 -6.98 -13.73
CA LEU A 192 -11.06 -6.56 -15.12
C LEU A 192 -11.07 -7.78 -16.05
N PHE A 193 -10.10 -8.68 -15.89
CA PHE A 193 -10.05 -9.94 -16.64
C PHE A 193 -11.29 -10.80 -16.38
N ARG A 194 -11.70 -10.99 -15.12
CA ARG A 194 -12.95 -11.69 -14.77
C ARG A 194 -14.17 -11.01 -15.39
N ARG A 195 -14.23 -9.68 -15.38
CA ARG A 195 -15.33 -8.90 -15.95
C ARG A 195 -15.40 -9.06 -17.47
N ALA A 196 -14.28 -9.19 -18.16
CA ALA A 196 -14.27 -9.46 -19.61
C ALA A 196 -14.99 -10.79 -19.95
N ASN A 197 -14.86 -11.80 -19.07
CA ASN A 197 -15.50 -13.11 -19.24
C ASN A 197 -16.94 -13.16 -18.74
N THR A 198 -17.27 -12.45 -17.66
CA THR A 198 -18.57 -12.56 -16.99
C THR A 198 -19.51 -11.39 -17.25
N GLY A 199 -18.99 -10.27 -17.77
CA GLY A 199 -19.68 -9.00 -17.84
C GLY A 199 -19.95 -8.33 -16.49
N GLN A 200 -19.52 -8.92 -15.36
CA GLN A 200 -19.84 -8.45 -14.01
C GLN A 200 -18.64 -7.82 -13.32
N GLY A 201 -18.87 -6.69 -12.64
CA GLY A 201 -17.90 -6.03 -11.80
C GLY A 201 -17.53 -6.87 -10.56
N ALA A 202 -16.68 -6.31 -9.71
CA ALA A 202 -16.23 -6.95 -8.48
C ALA A 202 -15.94 -5.93 -7.39
N GLU A 203 -15.97 -6.39 -6.14
CA GLU A 203 -15.30 -5.69 -5.05
C GLU A 203 -13.88 -6.24 -4.95
N VAL A 204 -12.89 -5.34 -4.84
CA VAL A 204 -11.48 -5.67 -4.60
C VAL A 204 -11.04 -4.95 -3.33
N HIS A 205 -10.42 -5.67 -2.42
CA HIS A 205 -9.96 -5.09 -1.16
C HIS A 205 -8.52 -5.52 -0.89
N ALA A 206 -7.71 -4.57 -0.43
CA ALA A 206 -6.40 -4.83 0.16
C ALA A 206 -6.29 -4.13 1.51
N SER A 207 -5.40 -4.62 2.37
CA SER A 207 -5.07 -3.91 3.61
C SER A 207 -3.58 -3.71 3.79
N LEU A 208 -3.23 -2.62 4.47
CA LEU A 208 -1.86 -2.37 4.87
C LEU A 208 -1.36 -3.50 5.79
N MET A 209 -2.23 -4.01 6.68
CA MET A 209 -1.87 -5.11 7.59
C MET A 209 -1.53 -6.39 6.81
N GLN A 210 -2.38 -6.80 5.87
CA GLN A 210 -2.08 -7.95 5.01
C GLN A 210 -0.80 -7.72 4.20
N ALA A 211 -0.60 -6.52 3.67
CA ALA A 211 0.62 -6.16 2.95
C ALA A 211 1.86 -6.26 3.84
N ALA A 212 1.79 -5.77 5.08
CA ALA A 212 2.88 -5.85 6.04
C ALA A 212 3.16 -7.29 6.48
N MET A 213 2.13 -8.10 6.70
CA MET A 213 2.29 -9.54 6.98
C MET A 213 2.93 -10.27 5.79
N THR A 214 2.53 -9.92 4.57
CA THR A 214 3.12 -10.46 3.33
C THR A 214 4.61 -10.13 3.23
N LEU A 215 5.01 -8.91 3.61
CA LEU A 215 6.42 -8.52 3.64
C LEU A 215 7.22 -9.24 4.73
N ASN A 216 6.60 -9.55 5.88
CA ASN A 216 7.25 -10.34 6.93
C ASN A 216 7.36 -11.83 6.54
N ASN A 217 6.41 -12.36 5.77
CA ASN A 217 6.31 -13.74 5.28
C ASN A 217 6.84 -14.79 6.27
N ASN A 218 8.01 -15.37 6.00
CA ASN A 218 8.60 -16.48 6.78
C ASN A 218 8.77 -16.16 8.27
N GLN A 219 8.87 -14.88 8.66
CA GLN A 219 8.95 -14.49 10.08
C GLN A 219 7.63 -14.70 10.84
N MET A 220 6.51 -14.77 10.13
CA MET A 220 5.17 -14.95 10.69
C MET A 220 4.71 -16.42 10.70
N LEU A 221 5.42 -17.30 10.01
CA LEU A 221 5.09 -18.72 10.01
C LEU A 221 5.64 -19.35 11.29
N ARG A 222 4.74 -19.84 12.15
CA ARG A 222 5.08 -20.58 13.37
C ARG A 222 4.54 -22.01 13.26
N VAL A 223 5.43 -22.98 13.42
CA VAL A 223 5.11 -24.40 13.56
C VAL A 223 5.38 -24.78 15.01
N GLU A 224 4.32 -25.00 15.79
CA GLU A 224 4.43 -25.13 17.25
C GLU A 224 5.45 -26.19 17.69
N SER A 225 5.48 -27.33 17.02
CA SER A 225 6.41 -28.43 17.34
C SER A 225 7.87 -28.12 17.02
N ALA A 226 8.14 -27.17 16.12
CA ALA A 226 9.50 -26.80 15.73
C ALA A 226 9.97 -25.51 16.42
N ASP A 227 9.08 -24.52 16.53
CA ASP A 227 9.43 -23.16 16.94
C ASP A 227 9.02 -22.84 18.38
N GLY A 228 8.06 -23.58 18.96
CA GLY A 228 7.48 -23.29 20.27
C GLY A 228 8.53 -23.16 21.38
N PRO A 229 9.39 -24.17 21.61
CA PRO A 229 10.41 -24.13 22.66
C PRO A 229 11.38 -22.94 22.52
N ILE A 230 11.89 -22.68 21.30
CA ILE A 230 12.82 -21.58 21.04
C ILE A 230 12.15 -20.23 21.28
N HIS A 231 10.88 -20.10 20.89
CA HIS A 231 10.12 -18.87 21.06
C HIS A 231 9.81 -18.59 22.52
N ASP A 232 9.43 -19.61 23.30
CA ASP A 232 9.15 -19.46 24.73
C ASP A 232 10.40 -19.07 25.52
N GLU A 233 11.55 -19.69 25.22
CA GLU A 233 12.85 -19.29 25.76
C GLU A 233 13.18 -17.83 25.39
N SER A 234 13.05 -17.46 24.11
CA SER A 234 13.30 -16.10 23.64
C SER A 234 12.37 -15.07 24.32
N ARG A 235 11.11 -15.44 24.59
CA ARG A 235 10.15 -14.56 25.29
C ARG A 235 10.53 -14.37 26.75
N GLN A 236 10.98 -15.43 27.43
CA GLN A 236 11.44 -15.35 28.81
C GLN A 236 12.71 -14.50 28.91
N GLU A 237 13.70 -14.73 28.03
CA GLU A 237 14.93 -13.93 27.99
C GLU A 237 14.62 -12.45 27.78
N LEU A 238 13.75 -12.09 26.83
CA LEU A 238 13.33 -10.71 26.62
C LEU A 238 12.66 -10.09 27.84
N ALA A 239 11.85 -10.87 28.56
CA ALA A 239 11.22 -10.39 29.80
C ALA A 239 12.28 -10.10 30.87
N ASP A 240 13.27 -10.98 31.03
CA ASP A 240 14.37 -10.83 31.99
C ASP A 240 15.34 -9.70 31.61
N MET A 241 15.53 -9.44 30.32
CA MET A 241 16.27 -8.27 29.85
C MET A 241 15.53 -6.97 30.18
N ARG A 242 14.22 -6.92 29.88
CA ARG A 242 13.39 -5.74 30.17
C ARG A 242 13.29 -5.44 31.66
N SER A 243 13.18 -6.47 32.51
CA SER A 243 13.13 -6.29 33.97
C SER A 243 14.42 -5.70 34.55
N ARG A 244 15.56 -5.96 33.90
CA ARG A 244 16.88 -5.38 34.25
C ARG A 244 17.16 -4.03 33.58
N GLY A 245 16.19 -3.46 32.86
CA GLY A 245 16.33 -2.17 32.18
C GLY A 245 17.15 -2.21 30.89
N ALA A 246 17.27 -3.37 30.24
CA ALA A 246 17.98 -3.49 28.97
C ALA A 246 17.36 -2.58 27.91
N THR A 247 18.22 -1.84 27.22
CA THR A 247 17.89 -1.02 26.07
C THR A 247 17.30 -1.86 24.93
N TYR A 248 16.59 -1.19 24.01
CA TYR A 248 16.09 -1.85 22.80
C TYR A 248 17.23 -2.48 21.97
N SER A 249 18.37 -1.81 21.89
CA SER A 249 19.54 -2.31 21.16
C SER A 249 20.08 -3.61 21.76
N GLU A 250 20.17 -3.68 23.09
CA GLU A 250 20.55 -4.92 23.80
C GLU A 250 19.54 -6.03 23.51
N GLN A 251 18.25 -5.75 23.68
CA GLN A 251 17.18 -6.71 23.36
C GLN A 251 17.30 -7.22 21.91
N ARG A 252 17.54 -6.33 20.94
CA ARG A 252 17.62 -6.71 19.51
C ARG A 252 18.84 -7.58 19.20
N MET A 253 19.97 -7.35 19.86
CA MET A 253 21.19 -8.16 19.68
C MET A 253 21.05 -9.56 20.25
N ALA A 254 20.26 -9.73 21.33
CA ALA A 254 20.00 -11.02 21.94
C ALA A 254 18.99 -11.87 21.15
N GLN A 255 18.07 -11.24 20.40
CA GLN A 255 17.06 -11.98 19.67
C GLN A 255 17.64 -12.83 18.52
N PRO A 256 17.31 -14.13 18.45
CA PRO A 256 17.72 -14.97 17.35
C PRO A 256 17.13 -14.47 16.03
N SER A 257 17.96 -14.43 14.98
CA SER A 257 17.47 -14.21 13.62
C SER A 257 16.67 -15.44 13.18
N ALA A 258 15.40 -15.26 12.80
CA ALA A 258 14.61 -16.36 12.24
C ALA A 258 15.11 -16.81 10.84
N ARG A 259 16.05 -16.09 10.20
CA ARG A 259 16.89 -16.68 9.16
C ARG A 259 18.09 -17.31 9.84
N ALA A 260 18.24 -18.64 9.71
CA ALA A 260 19.48 -19.32 10.09
C ALA A 260 20.66 -18.61 9.41
N ARG A 261 21.59 -18.05 10.19
CA ARG A 261 22.76 -17.31 9.67
C ARG A 261 23.47 -18.05 8.55
N ILE A 262 23.54 -19.39 8.66
CA ILE A 262 24.15 -20.30 7.71
C ILE A 262 23.50 -20.21 6.31
N MET A 263 22.17 -20.11 6.21
CA MET A 263 21.50 -20.07 4.90
C MET A 263 21.74 -18.74 4.16
N ALA A 264 21.80 -17.62 4.90
CA ALA A 264 22.07 -16.33 4.30
C ALA A 264 23.52 -16.22 3.81
N ASP A 265 24.48 -16.60 4.65
CA ASP A 265 25.92 -16.45 4.35
C ASP A 265 26.41 -17.29 3.15
N ILE A 266 25.67 -18.33 2.76
CA ILE A 266 25.99 -19.15 1.57
C ILE A 266 25.60 -18.44 0.27
N TYR A 267 24.48 -17.70 0.25
CA TYR A 267 23.91 -17.14 -0.98
C TYR A 267 24.05 -15.62 -1.11
N PHE A 268 24.04 -14.88 -0.02
CA PHE A 268 24.12 -13.41 -0.05
C PHE A 268 24.74 -12.85 1.24
N ARG A 269 25.72 -11.96 1.09
CA ARG A 269 26.44 -11.35 2.21
C ARG A 269 26.80 -9.90 1.96
N THR A 270 26.81 -9.09 3.01
CA THR A 270 27.31 -7.71 2.98
C THR A 270 28.75 -7.63 3.52
N TYR A 271 29.56 -6.82 2.87
CA TYR A 271 30.97 -6.57 3.18
C TYR A 271 31.20 -5.08 3.39
N THR A 272 32.08 -4.73 4.33
CA THR A 272 32.57 -3.37 4.48
C THR A 272 33.71 -3.12 3.48
N THR A 273 33.68 -2.00 2.77
CA THR A 273 34.76 -1.53 1.90
C THR A 273 35.42 -0.28 2.50
N SER A 274 36.49 0.23 1.90
CA SER A 274 37.16 1.45 2.37
C SER A 274 36.27 2.70 2.31
N ASP A 275 35.21 2.68 1.50
CA ASP A 275 34.34 3.80 1.17
C ASP A 275 32.84 3.51 1.36
N GLY A 276 32.48 2.35 1.91
CA GLY A 276 31.08 2.00 2.15
C GLY A 276 30.83 0.52 2.42
N TRP A 277 29.79 0.00 1.77
CA TRP A 277 29.34 -1.38 1.94
C TRP A 277 28.94 -1.98 0.60
N LEU A 278 29.27 -3.25 0.40
CA LEU A 278 28.96 -4.02 -0.79
C LEU A 278 28.11 -5.23 -0.41
N ALA A 279 26.97 -5.42 -1.08
CA ALA A 279 26.25 -6.68 -1.04
C ALA A 279 26.71 -7.57 -2.20
N VAL A 280 27.15 -8.79 -1.90
CA VAL A 280 27.50 -9.81 -2.90
C VAL A 280 26.50 -10.96 -2.78
N ALA A 281 25.93 -11.37 -3.90
CA ALA A 281 25.08 -12.55 -3.98
C ALA A 281 25.71 -13.56 -4.95
N GLY A 282 25.71 -14.84 -4.56
CA GLY A 282 26.17 -15.97 -5.36
C GLY A 282 25.11 -17.07 -5.34
N GLY A 283 24.55 -17.38 -6.50
CA GLY A 283 23.41 -18.27 -6.67
C GLY A 283 22.68 -17.90 -7.96
N SER A 284 22.23 -18.92 -8.70
CA SER A 284 21.66 -18.86 -10.05
C SER A 284 20.64 -17.74 -10.28
#